data_AF-A0AAU6MBL6-F1
#
_entry.id   AF-A0AAU6MBL6-F1
#
_cell.length_a   1.000
_cell.length_b   1.000
_cell.length_c   1.000
_cell.angle_alpha   90.00
_cell.angle_beta   90.00
_cell.angle_gamma   90.00
#
_symmetry.space_group_name_H-M   'P 1'
#
loop_
_entity.id
_entity.type
_entity.pdbx_description
1 polymer ?
#
loop_
_entity_poly.entity_id
_entity_poly.type
_entity_poly.pdbx_seq_one_letter_code
_entity_poly.pdbx_strand_id
1 'polypeptide(L)'
;MRIRPRTRRTAGVTAGLALAGLLAATATTAPASAAPAGTEPGHRVAAEYFPDPGGSGRTVEVPATAPARKGAAAALSAAEAAVDGTVGEQAVTGPSDDRLDVVIIGDGYTADQQDDFHADATAKWADITALEPYKSYQGLFNVWTVDAVSHDSGISGDPGPDTVKDTALGSYFWCSDIERLICADIDKVAAYAAEAPAADLVVVIANSTKYGGAGYSGLQAEGRPFNGVSTLSSDHPSSSLIAAHEIGHSVGLLDDEYTYDEYGTWTGGEPGGINSTTYTPAQLTEKRAKWYRWLGQTDPAGGTVGAYEGSAYYPLGLYRPTDSSIMRELSNTEFNLPGREAMIAGFYRAGNALSSAVDTGTAVGPGRRIAVKPADLGTVGHRPHRPHRPGAATGLARIDLRWYVDGVEKVFARGRTSVTPASLGVRPDGRGHKVTAEAVDRTDAIRDPAVRALATDTLTWSVRATGHRR
;
A
#
# COMPACT_ATOMS: atom_id res chain seq x y z
N MET A 1 -10.83 6.05 2.05
CA MET A 1 -9.61 5.24 2.01
C MET A 1 -9.02 5.08 3.40
N ARG A 2 -9.17 3.90 4.01
CA ARG A 2 -8.70 3.53 5.34
C ARG A 2 -7.71 2.38 5.17
N ILE A 3 -6.42 2.69 5.05
CA ILE A 3 -5.39 1.78 5.54
C ILE A 3 -5.67 1.60 7.02
N ARG A 4 -5.52 0.38 7.56
CA ARG A 4 -5.76 0.12 8.97
C ARG A 4 -5.03 1.20 9.80
N PRO A 5 -5.77 2.02 10.57
CA PRO A 5 -5.15 3.12 11.27
C PRO A 5 -4.22 2.54 12.31
N ARG A 6 -2.94 2.91 12.22
CA ARG A 6 -1.90 2.59 13.20
C ARG A 6 -2.44 2.66 14.63
N THR A 7 -2.31 1.57 15.38
CA THR A 7 -2.43 1.63 16.83
C THR A 7 -1.21 2.37 17.38
N ARG A 8 -1.32 3.71 17.53
CA ARG A 8 -0.31 4.46 18.28
C ARG A 8 -0.29 3.89 19.70
N ARG A 9 0.81 3.26 20.10
CA ARG A 9 1.11 2.97 21.53
C ARG A 9 1.41 4.27 22.28
N THR A 10 0.48 5.22 22.25
CA THR A 10 0.46 6.36 23.16
C THR A 10 -0.27 5.94 24.42
N ALA A 11 0.48 5.51 25.43
CA ALA A 11 -0.07 5.43 26.78
C ALA A 11 -0.33 6.87 27.26
N GLY A 12 -1.60 7.30 27.23
CA GLY A 12 -2.01 8.65 27.61
C GLY A 12 -3.53 8.83 27.68
N VAL A 13 -4.12 8.40 28.80
CA VAL A 13 -5.38 8.82 29.45
C VAL A 13 -6.57 9.16 28.54
N THR A 14 -7.50 8.20 28.43
CA THR A 14 -8.88 8.40 27.98
C THR A 14 -9.65 9.30 28.95
N ALA A 15 -10.22 10.39 28.44
CA ALA A 15 -11.36 11.09 29.05
C ALA A 15 -12.58 10.88 28.15
N GLY A 16 -13.57 10.13 28.65
CA GLY A 16 -14.80 9.83 27.94
C GLY A 16 -15.75 11.03 27.90
N LEU A 17 -16.55 11.08 26.84
CA LEU A 17 -17.80 11.82 26.78
C LEU A 17 -18.79 11.00 25.97
N ALA A 18 -19.76 10.43 26.68
CA ALA A 18 -20.93 9.79 26.13
C ALA A 18 -21.88 10.87 25.59
N LEU A 19 -22.44 10.66 24.40
CA LEU A 19 -23.69 11.29 23.98
C LEU A 19 -24.68 10.20 23.61
N ALA A 20 -25.79 10.17 24.34
CA ALA A 20 -26.93 9.32 24.11
C ALA A 20 -28.01 10.07 23.31
N GLY A 21 -28.67 9.33 22.41
CA GLY A 21 -30.10 9.45 22.14
C GLY A 21 -30.54 10.39 21.01
N LEU A 22 -31.15 9.82 19.97
CA LEU A 22 -32.62 9.85 19.81
C LEU A 22 -33.08 8.93 18.66
N LEU A 23 -34.05 8.07 18.99
CA LEU A 23 -34.84 7.27 18.07
C LEU A 23 -35.84 8.16 17.30
N ALA A 24 -36.16 7.78 16.06
CA ALA A 24 -37.42 8.14 15.42
C ALA A 24 -37.98 6.97 14.61
N ALA A 25 -39.31 6.92 14.55
CA ALA A 25 -40.15 5.75 14.35
C ALA A 25 -40.22 5.19 12.92
N THR A 26 -40.50 3.89 12.88
CA THR A 26 -40.90 3.07 11.74
C THR A 26 -42.27 3.48 11.18
N ALA A 27 -42.40 3.51 9.86
CA ALA A 27 -43.68 3.38 9.17
C ALA A 27 -43.67 2.09 8.34
N THR A 28 -44.61 1.20 8.67
CA THR A 28 -44.89 -0.07 8.00
C THR A 28 -45.77 0.16 6.78
N THR A 29 -45.40 -0.39 5.62
CA THR A 29 -46.31 -0.63 4.50
C THR A 29 -46.19 -2.09 4.04
N ALA A 30 -47.35 -2.74 3.90
CA ALA A 30 -47.51 -4.15 3.53
C ALA A 30 -47.46 -4.34 1.99
N PRO A 31 -47.35 -5.59 1.49
CA PRO A 31 -46.62 -5.90 0.26
C PRO A 31 -47.47 -5.76 -1.01
N ALA A 32 -46.83 -5.35 -2.10
CA ALA A 32 -47.39 -5.42 -3.45
C ALA A 32 -46.71 -6.54 -4.24
N SER A 33 -47.53 -7.52 -4.62
CA SER A 33 -47.40 -8.52 -5.69
C SER A 33 -46.11 -8.54 -6.51
N ALA A 34 -45.40 -9.67 -6.44
CA ALA A 34 -44.26 -10.02 -7.28
C ALA A 34 -44.60 -10.05 -8.78
N ALA A 35 -43.74 -9.43 -9.58
CA ALA A 35 -43.58 -9.64 -11.01
C ALA A 35 -42.18 -10.27 -11.23
N PRO A 36 -41.96 -11.02 -12.32
CA PRO A 36 -40.86 -11.99 -12.41
C PRO A 36 -39.50 -11.29 -12.36
N ALA A 37 -38.54 -11.95 -11.71
CA ALA A 37 -37.16 -11.50 -11.53
C ALA A 37 -36.52 -11.15 -12.88
N GLY A 38 -36.48 -9.86 -13.19
CA GLY A 38 -35.48 -9.30 -14.09
C GLY A 38 -34.16 -9.27 -13.34
N THR A 39 -33.09 -9.70 -13.99
CA THR A 39 -31.71 -9.58 -13.52
C THR A 39 -31.46 -8.13 -13.07
N GLU A 40 -31.25 -7.93 -11.76
CA GLU A 40 -30.71 -6.68 -11.23
C GLU A 40 -29.45 -6.31 -12.04
N PRO A 41 -29.26 -5.05 -12.47
CA PRO A 41 -28.00 -4.65 -13.07
C PRO A 41 -26.89 -4.95 -12.08
N GLY A 42 -26.01 -5.91 -12.40
CA GLY A 42 -24.96 -6.36 -11.50
C GLY A 42 -24.13 -5.16 -11.01
N HIS A 43 -23.80 -5.17 -9.72
CA HIS A 43 -22.97 -4.16 -9.08
C HIS A 43 -21.68 -3.93 -9.90
N ARG A 44 -21.37 -2.66 -10.18
CA ARG A 44 -20.25 -2.25 -11.04
C ARG A 44 -19.22 -1.47 -10.24
N VAL A 45 -17.97 -1.64 -10.63
CA VAL A 45 -16.79 -1.01 -10.05
C VAL A 45 -15.98 -0.32 -11.14
N ALA A 46 -15.36 0.81 -10.80
CA ALA A 46 -14.38 1.44 -11.66
C ALA A 46 -13.12 0.56 -11.75
N ALA A 47 -12.74 0.22 -12.98
CA ALA A 47 -11.49 -0.45 -13.28
C ALA A 47 -10.61 0.41 -14.20
N GLU A 48 -9.34 0.51 -13.85
CA GLU A 48 -8.30 1.09 -14.66
C GLU A 48 -7.53 0.00 -15.42
N TYR A 49 -7.07 0.31 -16.64
CA TYR A 49 -6.19 -0.56 -17.41
C TYR A 49 -5.30 0.25 -18.34
N PHE A 50 -4.27 -0.42 -18.87
CA PHE A 50 -3.32 0.16 -19.81
C PHE A 50 -3.42 -0.56 -21.15
N PRO A 51 -3.92 0.10 -22.22
CA PRO A 51 -4.06 -0.52 -23.54
C PRO A 51 -2.74 -1.05 -24.10
N ASP A 52 -1.64 -0.34 -23.82
CA ASP A 52 -0.30 -0.65 -24.30
C ASP A 52 0.70 -0.73 -23.12
N PRO A 53 1.72 -1.62 -23.19
CA PRO A 53 2.72 -1.81 -22.13
C PRO A 53 3.48 -0.57 -21.63
N GLY A 54 3.50 0.52 -22.40
CA GLY A 54 4.14 1.79 -22.04
C GLY A 54 3.21 3.00 -22.18
N GLY A 55 1.93 2.78 -22.45
CA GLY A 55 0.96 3.83 -22.74
C GLY A 55 0.35 4.46 -21.49
N SER A 56 -0.59 5.38 -21.71
CA SER A 56 -1.41 5.97 -20.65
C SER A 56 -2.59 5.08 -20.27
N GLY A 57 -3.07 5.25 -19.04
CA GLY A 57 -4.20 4.50 -18.49
C GLY A 57 -5.54 4.90 -19.11
N ARG A 58 -6.50 3.99 -18.98
CA ARG A 58 -7.90 4.12 -19.38
C ARG A 58 -8.78 3.60 -18.26
N THR A 59 -9.85 4.31 -17.93
CA THR A 59 -10.83 3.87 -16.93
C THR A 59 -12.11 3.40 -17.59
N VAL A 60 -12.73 2.37 -17.01
CA VAL A 60 -14.00 1.81 -17.46
C VAL A 60 -14.74 1.18 -16.29
N GLU A 61 -16.06 1.30 -16.26
CA GLU A 61 -16.87 0.56 -15.29
C GLU A 61 -16.92 -0.92 -15.71
N VAL A 62 -16.74 -1.85 -14.78
CA VAL A 62 -16.82 -3.29 -15.01
C VAL A 62 -17.72 -3.96 -13.96
N PRO A 63 -18.29 -5.14 -14.24
CA PRO A 63 -18.96 -5.92 -13.21
C PRO A 63 -17.99 -6.27 -12.06
N ALA A 64 -18.44 -6.16 -10.81
CA ALA A 64 -17.64 -6.55 -9.64
C ALA A 64 -17.48 -8.07 -9.48
N THR A 65 -18.39 -8.84 -10.08
CA THR A 65 -18.38 -10.31 -10.13
C THR A 65 -18.04 -10.78 -11.54
N ALA A 66 -17.25 -11.84 -11.66
CA ALA A 66 -16.98 -12.41 -12.98
C ALA A 66 -18.27 -13.03 -13.56
N PRO A 67 -18.62 -12.79 -14.83
CA PRO A 67 -19.77 -13.44 -15.45
C PRO A 67 -19.55 -14.96 -15.46
N ALA A 68 -20.60 -15.72 -15.22
CA ALA A 68 -20.55 -17.18 -15.35
C ALA A 68 -20.28 -17.55 -16.82
N ARG A 69 -19.03 -17.93 -17.14
CA ARG A 69 -18.60 -18.31 -18.49
C ARG A 69 -18.68 -19.83 -18.73
N LYS A 70 -18.70 -20.61 -17.66
CA LYS A 70 -18.93 -22.07 -17.63
C LYS A 70 -20.20 -22.36 -16.80
N GLY A 71 -20.68 -23.61 -16.84
CA GLY A 71 -21.69 -24.09 -15.89
C GLY A 71 -21.20 -24.05 -14.43
N ALA A 72 -21.91 -24.67 -13.49
CA ALA A 72 -21.48 -24.72 -12.10
C ALA A 72 -20.01 -25.20 -12.00
N ALA A 73 -19.17 -24.44 -11.29
CA ALA A 73 -17.77 -24.77 -11.08
C ALA A 73 -17.64 -26.16 -10.46
N ALA A 74 -16.65 -26.93 -10.89
CA ALA A 74 -16.42 -28.23 -10.30
C ALA A 74 -15.99 -28.07 -8.82
N ALA A 75 -16.37 -29.00 -7.95
CA ALA A 75 -15.82 -29.04 -6.60
C ALA A 75 -14.36 -29.51 -6.68
N LEU A 76 -13.45 -28.87 -5.93
CA LEU A 76 -12.10 -29.37 -5.75
C LEU A 76 -12.14 -30.79 -5.14
N SER A 77 -11.22 -31.65 -5.57
CA SER A 77 -10.97 -32.92 -4.91
C SER A 77 -10.45 -32.70 -3.49
N ALA A 78 -10.48 -33.74 -2.66
CA ALA A 78 -9.97 -33.64 -1.29
C ALA A 78 -8.46 -33.29 -1.22
N ALA A 79 -7.68 -33.64 -2.24
CA ALA A 79 -6.26 -33.32 -2.31
C ALA A 79 -6.04 -31.85 -2.71
N GLU A 80 -6.78 -31.35 -3.69
CA GLU A 80 -6.75 -29.95 -4.11
C GLU A 80 -7.24 -29.02 -2.99
N ALA A 81 -8.36 -29.38 -2.34
CA ALA A 81 -8.90 -28.63 -1.22
C ALA A 81 -7.99 -28.63 0.03
N ALA A 82 -7.01 -29.53 0.11
CA ALA A 82 -6.05 -29.55 1.21
C ALA A 82 -4.91 -28.54 1.05
N VAL A 83 -4.67 -28.05 -0.18
CA VAL A 83 -3.67 -27.02 -0.48
C VAL A 83 -4.30 -25.66 -0.81
N ASP A 84 -5.58 -25.63 -1.18
CA ASP A 84 -6.34 -24.40 -1.40
C ASP A 84 -6.41 -23.52 -0.14
N GLY A 85 -6.24 -22.20 -0.34
CA GLY A 85 -6.18 -21.21 0.74
C GLY A 85 -4.89 -21.22 1.56
N THR A 86 -3.88 -22.02 1.17
CA THR A 86 -2.59 -22.04 1.89
C THR A 86 -1.94 -20.67 1.86
N VAL A 87 -1.55 -20.18 3.04
CA VAL A 87 -0.86 -18.89 3.20
C VAL A 87 0.65 -19.08 3.27
N GLY A 88 1.39 -18.41 2.39
CA GLY A 88 2.85 -18.37 2.38
C GLY A 88 3.42 -17.06 2.96
N GLU A 89 4.57 -17.17 3.63
CA GLU A 89 5.33 -16.02 4.15
C GLU A 89 6.42 -15.60 3.14
N GLN A 90 6.05 -14.83 2.11
CA GLN A 90 7.02 -14.37 1.11
C GLN A 90 8.01 -13.36 1.71
N ALA A 91 7.54 -12.40 2.50
CA ALA A 91 8.40 -11.47 3.23
C ALA A 91 7.69 -10.87 4.46
N VAL A 92 7.97 -11.37 5.66
CA VAL A 92 7.40 -10.86 6.92
C VAL A 92 8.45 -10.04 7.68
N THR A 93 8.25 -8.72 7.79
CA THR A 93 9.23 -7.80 8.38
C THR A 93 8.83 -7.27 9.76
N GLY A 94 7.62 -7.57 10.22
CA GLY A 94 7.10 -7.25 11.55
C GLY A 94 5.65 -7.68 11.74
N PRO A 95 5.06 -7.40 12.92
CA PRO A 95 3.63 -7.63 13.15
C PRO A 95 2.76 -6.82 12.17
N SER A 96 1.64 -7.39 11.73
CA SER A 96 0.70 -6.73 10.81
C SER A 96 0.11 -5.41 11.33
N ASP A 97 0.05 -5.20 12.65
CA ASP A 97 -0.37 -3.91 13.24
C ASP A 97 0.66 -2.78 13.02
N ASP A 98 1.89 -3.15 12.64
CA ASP A 98 3.03 -2.26 12.46
C ASP A 98 3.53 -2.27 10.99
N ARG A 99 2.80 -2.87 10.05
CA ARG A 99 3.22 -3.07 8.65
C ARG A 99 2.07 -2.82 7.68
N LEU A 100 2.41 -2.47 6.44
CA LEU A 100 1.47 -2.58 5.33
C LEU A 100 1.44 -4.04 4.87
N ASP A 101 0.33 -4.74 5.03
CA ASP A 101 0.21 -6.13 4.58
C ASP A 101 -0.28 -6.18 3.13
N VAL A 102 0.56 -6.72 2.25
CA VAL A 102 0.27 -7.01 0.84
C VAL A 102 -0.03 -8.49 0.70
N VAL A 103 -1.18 -8.82 0.13
CA VAL A 103 -1.56 -10.20 -0.17
C VAL A 103 -1.49 -10.42 -1.68
N ILE A 104 -0.70 -11.40 -2.10
CA ILE A 104 -0.57 -11.83 -3.48
C ILE A 104 -1.34 -13.14 -3.66
N ILE A 105 -2.27 -13.20 -4.60
CA ILE A 105 -3.13 -14.36 -4.83
C ILE A 105 -2.94 -14.83 -6.28
N GLY A 106 -2.69 -16.12 -6.49
CA GLY A 106 -2.56 -16.71 -7.82
C GLY A 106 -3.90 -17.16 -8.38
N ASP A 107 -4.20 -16.91 -9.65
CA ASP A 107 -5.37 -17.49 -10.33
C ASP A 107 -4.98 -18.17 -11.65
N GLY A 108 -5.64 -19.28 -11.97
CA GLY A 108 -5.29 -20.13 -13.11
C GLY A 108 -4.07 -21.03 -12.86
N TYR A 109 -3.68 -21.24 -11.60
CA TYR A 109 -2.68 -22.24 -11.20
C TYR A 109 -3.39 -23.45 -10.60
N THR A 110 -3.13 -24.63 -11.14
CA THR A 110 -3.63 -25.89 -10.58
C THR A 110 -2.89 -26.26 -9.29
N ALA A 111 -3.36 -27.28 -8.56
CA ALA A 111 -2.68 -27.74 -7.34
C ALA A 111 -1.22 -28.13 -7.58
N ASP A 112 -0.89 -28.69 -8.76
CA ASP A 112 0.47 -29.07 -9.13
C ASP A 112 1.34 -27.88 -9.61
N GLN A 113 0.77 -26.67 -9.71
CA GLN A 113 1.43 -25.46 -10.20
C GLN A 113 1.60 -24.38 -9.12
N GLN A 114 1.37 -24.70 -7.84
CA GLN A 114 1.52 -23.69 -6.78
C GLN A 114 2.98 -23.24 -6.63
N ASP A 115 3.96 -24.12 -6.88
CA ASP A 115 5.38 -23.72 -6.91
C ASP A 115 5.67 -22.69 -8.02
N ASP A 116 5.01 -22.81 -9.19
CA ASP A 116 5.11 -21.83 -10.27
C ASP A 116 4.48 -20.48 -9.85
N PHE A 117 3.31 -20.51 -9.19
CA PHE A 117 2.70 -19.31 -8.62
C PHE A 117 3.63 -18.59 -7.63
N HIS A 118 4.25 -19.31 -6.69
CA HIS A 118 5.17 -18.70 -5.73
C HIS A 118 6.40 -18.10 -6.40
N ALA A 119 6.88 -18.71 -7.49
CA ALA A 119 7.97 -18.16 -8.30
C ALA A 119 7.55 -16.87 -9.02
N ASP A 120 6.35 -16.84 -9.61
CA ASP A 120 5.80 -15.66 -10.28
C ASP A 120 5.51 -14.53 -9.28
N ALA A 121 4.94 -14.84 -8.11
CA ALA A 121 4.76 -13.90 -7.01
C ALA A 121 6.08 -13.29 -6.55
N THR A 122 7.13 -14.10 -6.46
CA THR A 122 8.49 -13.64 -6.14
C THR A 122 9.03 -12.70 -7.21
N ALA A 123 8.91 -13.07 -8.49
CA ALA A 123 9.40 -12.28 -9.61
C ALA A 123 8.66 -10.94 -9.74
N LYS A 124 7.32 -10.95 -9.70
CA LYS A 124 6.50 -9.75 -9.81
C LYS A 124 6.66 -8.79 -8.65
N TRP A 125 6.76 -9.32 -7.44
CA TRP A 125 7.07 -8.48 -6.29
C TRP A 125 8.47 -7.87 -6.38
N ALA A 126 9.45 -8.61 -6.91
CA ALA A 126 10.80 -8.08 -7.14
C ALA A 126 10.80 -6.95 -8.18
N ASP A 127 10.01 -7.05 -9.25
CA ASP A 127 9.84 -5.98 -10.24
C ASP A 127 9.24 -4.72 -9.61
N ILE A 128 8.16 -4.85 -8.84
CA ILE A 128 7.50 -3.72 -8.16
C ILE A 128 8.46 -3.06 -7.18
N THR A 129 9.15 -3.87 -6.37
CA THR A 129 10.09 -3.38 -5.36
C THR A 129 11.46 -3.00 -5.91
N ALA A 130 11.67 -3.09 -7.23
CA ALA A 130 12.82 -2.46 -7.89
C ALA A 130 12.61 -0.94 -8.07
N LEU A 131 11.37 -0.47 -8.07
CA LEU A 131 11.00 0.93 -8.25
C LEU A 131 11.07 1.71 -6.92
N GLU A 132 11.43 2.99 -6.98
CA GLU A 132 11.36 3.87 -5.82
C GLU A 132 9.97 4.53 -5.73
N PRO A 133 9.37 4.66 -4.53
CA PRO A 133 9.99 4.41 -3.22
C PRO A 133 9.82 2.98 -2.66
N TYR A 134 9.17 2.04 -3.35
CA TYR A 134 8.98 0.67 -2.82
C TYR A 134 10.29 0.03 -2.38
N LYS A 135 11.31 0.13 -3.23
CA LYS A 135 12.66 -0.39 -3.01
C LYS A 135 13.26 0.01 -1.66
N SER A 136 13.16 1.28 -1.30
CA SER A 136 13.81 1.79 -0.09
C SER A 136 13.04 1.48 1.19
N TYR A 137 11.75 1.16 1.08
CA TYR A 137 10.86 1.04 2.22
C TYR A 137 10.35 -0.38 2.47
N GLN A 138 10.93 -1.40 1.82
CA GLN A 138 10.54 -2.81 1.95
C GLN A 138 10.38 -3.29 3.41
N GLY A 139 11.18 -2.75 4.34
CA GLY A 139 11.06 -3.04 5.78
C GLY A 139 9.77 -2.56 6.47
N LEU A 140 8.89 -1.84 5.77
CA LEU A 140 7.56 -1.43 6.24
C LEU A 140 6.42 -2.31 5.72
N PHE A 141 6.71 -3.33 4.89
CA PHE A 141 5.71 -4.21 4.33
C PHE A 141 5.79 -5.61 4.93
N ASN A 142 4.65 -6.27 4.99
CA ASN A 142 4.58 -7.73 4.96
C ASN A 142 4.03 -8.16 3.61
N VAL A 143 4.51 -9.29 3.10
CA VAL A 143 4.06 -9.88 1.84
C VAL A 143 3.68 -11.31 2.10
N TRP A 144 2.41 -11.61 1.87
CA TRP A 144 1.80 -12.92 2.02
C TRP A 144 1.40 -13.43 0.63
N THR A 145 1.58 -14.72 0.39
CA THR A 145 0.98 -15.40 -0.76
C THR A 145 -0.23 -16.20 -0.29
N VAL A 146 -1.26 -16.31 -1.14
CA VAL A 146 -2.41 -17.20 -0.91
C VAL A 146 -2.64 -18.04 -2.15
N ASP A 147 -2.61 -19.36 -1.95
CA ASP A 147 -2.77 -20.37 -3.00
C ASP A 147 -4.26 -20.53 -3.33
N ALA A 148 -4.73 -19.93 -4.42
CA ALA A 148 -6.12 -20.13 -4.89
C ALA A 148 -6.14 -21.18 -6.01
N VAL A 149 -6.47 -22.41 -5.64
CA VAL A 149 -6.32 -23.59 -6.50
C VAL A 149 -7.39 -23.57 -7.59
N SER A 150 -6.94 -23.50 -8.83
CA SER A 150 -7.79 -23.52 -10.02
C SER A 150 -7.90 -24.92 -10.62
N HIS A 151 -9.06 -25.26 -11.21
CA HIS A 151 -9.21 -26.52 -11.94
C HIS A 151 -8.45 -26.51 -13.25
N ASP A 152 -8.55 -25.40 -13.99
CA ASP A 152 -7.86 -25.24 -15.25
C ASP A 152 -6.60 -24.39 -15.11
N SER A 153 -5.53 -24.81 -15.79
CA SER A 153 -4.34 -23.98 -15.96
C SER A 153 -4.60 -22.87 -16.99
N GLY A 154 -4.14 -21.65 -16.66
CA GLY A 154 -4.38 -20.43 -17.43
C GLY A 154 -5.75 -19.81 -17.18
N ILE A 155 -5.95 -18.57 -17.63
CA ILE A 155 -7.20 -17.82 -17.43
C ILE A 155 -8.08 -17.73 -18.69
N SER A 156 -9.36 -17.39 -18.52
CA SER A 156 -10.28 -17.25 -19.65
C SER A 156 -9.85 -16.10 -20.58
N GLY A 157 -10.12 -16.22 -21.88
CA GLY A 157 -9.77 -15.19 -22.87
C GLY A 157 -8.36 -15.27 -23.47
N ASP A 158 -7.58 -16.31 -23.12
CA ASP A 158 -6.24 -16.59 -23.67
C ASP A 158 -6.18 -18.05 -24.21
N PRO A 159 -5.78 -18.32 -25.46
CA PRO A 159 -5.24 -17.39 -26.47
C PRO A 159 -6.26 -16.47 -27.15
N GLY A 160 -7.57 -16.64 -26.92
CA GLY A 160 -8.61 -15.84 -27.57
C GLY A 160 -9.86 -15.68 -26.72
N PRO A 161 -10.77 -14.77 -27.10
CA PRO A 161 -11.94 -14.38 -26.30
C PRO A 161 -12.91 -15.54 -26.00
N ASP A 162 -12.93 -16.56 -26.86
CA ASP A 162 -13.79 -17.75 -26.72
C ASP A 162 -13.22 -18.79 -25.75
N THR A 163 -11.98 -18.64 -25.27
CA THR A 163 -11.40 -19.57 -24.29
C THR A 163 -12.07 -19.39 -22.94
N VAL A 164 -12.64 -20.48 -22.40
CA VAL A 164 -13.22 -20.51 -21.07
C VAL A 164 -12.48 -21.49 -20.16
N LYS A 165 -12.09 -20.99 -18.99
CA LYS A 165 -11.36 -21.69 -17.94
C LYS A 165 -12.14 -21.63 -16.63
N ASP A 166 -12.12 -22.72 -15.87
CA ASP A 166 -12.65 -22.81 -14.51
C ASP A 166 -11.51 -22.52 -13.53
N THR A 167 -11.43 -21.27 -13.07
CA THR A 167 -10.36 -20.79 -12.19
C THR A 167 -10.92 -20.29 -10.87
N ALA A 168 -10.08 -20.32 -9.83
CA ALA A 168 -10.48 -20.02 -8.46
C ALA A 168 -11.14 -18.64 -8.34
N LEU A 169 -10.51 -17.60 -8.89
CA LEU A 169 -10.98 -16.22 -8.86
C LEU A 169 -11.80 -15.84 -10.09
N GLY A 170 -11.88 -16.73 -11.08
CA GLY A 170 -12.58 -16.48 -12.34
C GLY A 170 -11.97 -15.37 -13.17
N SER A 171 -10.65 -15.19 -13.13
CA SER A 171 -9.96 -14.13 -13.88
C SER A 171 -10.13 -14.31 -15.39
N TYR A 172 -10.22 -13.21 -16.13
CA TYR A 172 -10.41 -13.25 -17.57
C TYR A 172 -9.95 -11.98 -18.31
N PHE A 173 -9.41 -12.17 -19.51
CA PHE A 173 -9.21 -11.10 -20.51
C PHE A 173 -10.50 -10.75 -21.25
N TRP A 174 -10.47 -9.65 -22.01
CA TRP A 174 -11.61 -9.15 -22.81
C TRP A 174 -12.77 -8.68 -21.94
N CYS A 175 -12.47 -8.17 -20.75
CA CYS A 175 -13.45 -7.51 -19.93
C CYS A 175 -13.89 -6.20 -20.60
N SER A 176 -15.20 -5.98 -20.69
CA SER A 176 -15.78 -4.86 -21.45
C SER A 176 -15.24 -4.76 -22.89
N ASP A 177 -15.04 -5.91 -23.55
CA ASP A 177 -14.49 -6.06 -24.91
C ASP A 177 -13.07 -5.47 -25.10
N ILE A 178 -12.34 -5.28 -24.01
CA ILE A 178 -10.97 -4.76 -24.01
C ILE A 178 -9.99 -5.91 -23.78
N GLU A 179 -9.21 -6.25 -24.81
CA GLU A 179 -8.31 -7.42 -24.80
C GLU A 179 -7.38 -7.48 -23.58
N ARG A 180 -6.83 -6.34 -23.15
CA ARG A 180 -5.80 -6.25 -22.09
C ARG A 180 -6.37 -6.11 -20.68
N LEU A 181 -7.67 -5.88 -20.55
CA LEU A 181 -8.31 -5.70 -19.25
C LEU A 181 -8.58 -7.07 -18.62
N ILE A 182 -7.83 -7.38 -17.55
CA ILE A 182 -8.01 -8.60 -16.76
C ILE A 182 -8.96 -8.29 -15.62
N CYS A 183 -10.17 -8.83 -15.70
CA CYS A 183 -11.13 -8.75 -14.60
C CYS A 183 -11.11 -10.03 -13.75
N ALA A 184 -11.37 -9.92 -12.45
CA ALA A 184 -11.53 -11.03 -11.51
C ALA A 184 -12.81 -10.84 -10.66
N ASP A 185 -13.29 -11.92 -10.04
CA ASP A 185 -14.41 -11.85 -9.10
C ASP A 185 -13.95 -11.28 -7.75
N ILE A 186 -14.38 -10.06 -7.43
CA ILE A 186 -13.91 -9.32 -6.25
C ILE A 186 -14.41 -9.93 -4.93
N ASP A 187 -15.53 -10.66 -4.93
CA ASP A 187 -15.99 -11.39 -3.74
C ASP A 187 -15.06 -12.57 -3.45
N LYS A 188 -14.67 -13.31 -4.48
CA LYS A 188 -13.70 -14.42 -4.31
C LYS A 188 -12.32 -13.92 -3.93
N VAL A 189 -11.84 -12.84 -4.55
CA VAL A 189 -10.59 -12.16 -4.18
C VAL A 189 -10.61 -11.80 -2.69
N ALA A 190 -11.72 -11.22 -2.21
CA ALA A 190 -11.86 -10.86 -0.81
C ALA A 190 -11.88 -12.07 0.13
N ALA A 191 -12.49 -13.19 -0.28
CA ALA A 191 -12.50 -14.42 0.49
C ALA A 191 -11.08 -15.00 0.66
N TYR A 192 -10.31 -15.14 -0.41
CA TYR A 192 -8.93 -15.61 -0.32
C TYR A 192 -8.02 -14.62 0.41
N ALA A 193 -8.19 -13.31 0.21
CA ALA A 193 -7.41 -12.32 0.94
C ALA A 193 -7.62 -12.39 2.47
N ALA A 194 -8.78 -12.88 2.91
CA ALA A 194 -9.11 -13.02 4.33
C ALA A 194 -8.41 -14.21 5.02
N GLU A 195 -7.82 -15.14 4.27
CA GLU A 195 -7.01 -16.23 4.82
C GLU A 195 -5.68 -15.72 5.40
N ALA A 196 -5.13 -14.64 4.82
CA ALA A 196 -3.91 -14.01 5.32
C ALA A 196 -4.15 -13.31 6.67
N PRO A 197 -3.11 -13.13 7.51
CA PRO A 197 -3.24 -12.47 8.81
C PRO A 197 -3.84 -11.06 8.73
N ALA A 198 -3.58 -10.37 7.62
CA ALA A 198 -4.22 -9.12 7.26
C ALA A 198 -4.02 -8.80 5.77
N ALA A 199 -4.86 -7.91 5.25
CA ALA A 199 -4.77 -7.40 3.88
C ALA A 199 -5.07 -5.90 3.84
N ASP A 200 -4.06 -5.08 3.57
CA ASP A 200 -4.25 -3.65 3.24
C ASP A 200 -4.31 -3.43 1.72
N LEU A 201 -3.61 -4.27 0.96
CA LEU A 201 -3.55 -4.30 -0.50
C LEU A 201 -3.63 -5.73 -1.01
N VAL A 202 -4.26 -5.92 -2.16
CA VAL A 202 -4.34 -7.24 -2.80
C VAL A 202 -3.84 -7.16 -4.23
N VAL A 203 -2.98 -8.10 -4.60
CA VAL A 203 -2.42 -8.27 -5.94
C VAL A 203 -2.81 -9.66 -6.45
N VAL A 204 -3.51 -9.71 -7.57
CA VAL A 204 -3.90 -10.97 -8.23
C VAL A 204 -2.98 -11.21 -9.41
N ILE A 205 -2.30 -12.35 -9.39
CA ILE A 205 -1.45 -12.81 -10.50
C ILE A 205 -2.25 -13.83 -11.31
N ALA A 206 -2.62 -13.46 -12.53
CA ALA A 206 -3.26 -14.34 -13.49
C ALA A 206 -2.21 -15.13 -14.28
N ASN A 207 -2.27 -16.47 -14.23
CA ASN A 207 -1.38 -17.36 -14.98
C ASN A 207 -1.56 -17.15 -16.49
N SER A 208 -0.67 -16.35 -17.10
CA SER A 208 -0.73 -15.98 -18.51
C SER A 208 0.52 -15.21 -18.95
N THR A 209 1.01 -15.54 -20.15
CA THR A 209 2.09 -14.81 -20.83
C THR A 209 1.60 -13.56 -21.57
N LYS A 210 0.30 -13.47 -21.84
CA LYS A 210 -0.32 -12.33 -22.51
C LYS A 210 -0.33 -11.10 -21.60
N TYR A 211 0.17 -9.96 -22.11
CA TYR A 211 0.09 -8.68 -21.40
C TYR A 211 -1.35 -8.31 -21.05
N GLY A 212 -1.53 -7.84 -19.82
CA GLY A 212 -2.75 -7.23 -19.31
C GLY A 212 -2.77 -7.18 -17.79
N GLY A 213 -3.77 -6.49 -17.28
CA GLY A 213 -3.96 -6.21 -15.87
C GLY A 213 -5.01 -5.12 -15.67
N ALA A 214 -5.32 -4.83 -14.42
CA ALA A 214 -6.27 -3.79 -14.05
C ALA A 214 -6.05 -3.29 -12.62
N GLY A 215 -6.53 -2.08 -12.35
CA GLY A 215 -6.69 -1.53 -11.02
C GLY A 215 -8.14 -1.36 -10.63
N TYR A 216 -8.52 -1.86 -9.47
CA TYR A 216 -9.84 -1.63 -8.91
C TYR A 216 -9.78 -0.60 -7.80
N SER A 217 -10.52 0.49 -7.99
CA SER A 217 -10.65 1.56 -7.01
C SER A 217 -12.04 1.55 -6.38
N GLY A 218 -12.24 2.36 -5.32
CA GLY A 218 -13.56 2.53 -4.69
C GLY A 218 -14.07 1.36 -3.82
N LEU A 219 -13.41 0.21 -3.80
CA LEU A 219 -13.88 -1.03 -3.15
C LEU A 219 -14.23 -0.89 -1.65
N GLN A 220 -13.64 0.08 -0.94
CA GLN A 220 -14.00 0.34 0.45
C GLN A 220 -15.38 0.95 0.63
N ALA A 221 -15.82 1.79 -0.30
CA ALA A 221 -17.19 2.30 -0.30
C ALA A 221 -18.21 1.14 -0.44
N GLU A 222 -17.74 0.00 -0.94
CA GLU A 222 -18.50 -1.24 -1.16
C GLU A 222 -18.31 -2.25 -0.02
N GLY A 223 -17.67 -1.82 1.08
CA GLY A 223 -17.50 -2.62 2.29
C GLY A 223 -16.32 -3.60 2.25
N ARG A 224 -15.43 -3.54 1.24
CA ARG A 224 -14.21 -4.36 1.23
C ARG A 224 -13.16 -3.81 2.21
N PRO A 225 -12.39 -4.68 2.90
CA PRO A 225 -11.48 -4.27 3.97
C PRO A 225 -10.11 -3.74 3.48
N PHE A 226 -9.77 -3.92 2.20
CA PHE A 226 -8.51 -3.48 1.59
C PHE A 226 -8.69 -2.19 0.77
N ASN A 227 -7.58 -1.52 0.44
CA ASN A 227 -7.57 -0.20 -0.21
C ASN A 227 -7.67 -0.25 -1.74
N GLY A 228 -7.33 -1.39 -2.34
CA GLY A 228 -7.39 -1.62 -3.78
C GLY A 228 -7.04 -3.07 -4.11
N VAL A 229 -7.42 -3.47 -5.32
CA VAL A 229 -7.02 -4.74 -5.94
C VAL A 229 -6.33 -4.42 -7.25
N SER A 230 -5.21 -5.05 -7.51
CA SER A 230 -4.54 -4.98 -8.82
C SER A 230 -4.47 -6.37 -9.43
N THR A 231 -4.89 -6.52 -10.67
CA THR A 231 -4.66 -7.75 -11.44
C THR A 231 -3.47 -7.55 -12.37
N LEU A 232 -2.68 -8.59 -12.57
CA LEU A 232 -1.60 -8.60 -13.56
C LEU A 232 -1.37 -10.00 -14.11
N SER A 233 -0.88 -10.07 -15.35
CA SER A 233 -0.39 -11.30 -15.96
C SER A 233 0.95 -11.75 -15.37
N SER A 234 1.11 -13.06 -15.14
CA SER A 234 2.31 -13.65 -14.53
C SER A 234 3.57 -13.52 -15.38
N ASP A 235 3.47 -13.50 -16.71
CA ASP A 235 4.63 -13.65 -17.58
C ASP A 235 4.83 -12.49 -18.58
N HIS A 236 4.55 -11.25 -18.13
CA HIS A 236 4.89 -10.04 -18.90
C HIS A 236 5.57 -8.96 -18.05
N PRO A 237 6.78 -8.46 -18.37
CA PRO A 237 7.49 -7.48 -17.53
C PRO A 237 6.72 -6.19 -17.23
N SER A 238 5.98 -5.67 -18.22
CA SER A 238 5.17 -4.46 -18.01
C SER A 238 3.91 -4.66 -17.16
N SER A 239 3.51 -5.90 -16.87
CA SER A 239 2.32 -6.14 -16.03
C SER A 239 2.57 -5.73 -14.57
N SER A 240 3.81 -5.86 -14.09
CA SER A 240 4.26 -5.38 -12.78
C SER A 240 4.10 -3.85 -12.64
N LEU A 241 4.22 -3.12 -13.75
CA LEU A 241 4.07 -1.66 -13.77
C LEU A 241 2.62 -1.21 -13.55
N ILE A 242 1.64 -2.02 -14.00
CA ILE A 242 0.22 -1.79 -13.68
C ILE A 242 0.05 -1.85 -12.17
N ALA A 243 0.44 -2.95 -11.52
CA ALA A 243 0.33 -3.05 -10.06
C ALA A 243 1.13 -1.95 -9.33
N ALA A 244 2.30 -1.55 -9.81
CA ALA A 244 3.05 -0.45 -9.24
C ALA A 244 2.31 0.89 -9.32
N HIS A 245 1.63 1.16 -10.43
CA HIS A 245 0.74 2.32 -10.63
C HIS A 245 -0.46 2.27 -9.67
N GLU A 246 -1.15 1.12 -9.60
CA GLU A 246 -2.35 0.96 -8.78
C GLU A 246 -2.09 1.03 -7.27
N ILE A 247 -0.93 0.54 -6.83
CA ILE A 247 -0.45 0.74 -5.47
C ILE A 247 -0.20 2.23 -5.21
N GLY A 248 0.13 3.01 -6.24
CA GLY A 248 0.20 4.47 -6.24
C GLY A 248 -1.08 5.14 -5.74
N HIS A 249 -2.23 4.78 -6.32
CA HIS A 249 -3.53 5.18 -5.78
C HIS A 249 -3.72 4.64 -4.37
N SER A 250 -3.49 3.33 -4.20
CA SER A 250 -3.88 2.57 -3.02
C SER A 250 -3.09 2.93 -1.74
N VAL A 251 -1.90 3.50 -1.91
CA VAL A 251 -1.01 3.87 -0.81
C VAL A 251 -0.77 5.37 -0.80
N GLY A 252 -0.45 5.96 -1.95
CA GLY A 252 -0.09 7.37 -2.07
C GLY A 252 -1.29 8.31 -2.08
N LEU A 253 -2.50 7.81 -2.34
CA LEU A 253 -3.69 8.63 -2.61
C LEU A 253 -3.46 9.58 -3.79
N LEU A 254 -2.76 9.08 -4.81
CA LEU A 254 -2.46 9.82 -6.03
C LEU A 254 -3.66 9.80 -6.96
N ASP A 255 -3.86 10.89 -7.68
CA ASP A 255 -4.78 10.94 -8.82
C ASP A 255 -4.03 10.50 -10.08
N ASP A 256 -4.76 10.12 -11.12
CA ASP A 256 -4.18 9.93 -12.44
C ASP A 256 -3.66 11.22 -13.06
N GLU A 257 -2.61 11.10 -13.87
CA GLU A 257 -1.97 12.25 -14.53
C GLU A 257 -2.20 12.25 -16.06
N TYR A 258 -2.81 11.20 -16.61
CA TYR A 258 -3.21 11.17 -18.01
C TYR A 258 -4.58 11.83 -18.24
N THR A 259 -4.90 12.07 -19.51
CA THR A 259 -6.04 12.90 -19.94
C THR A 259 -6.80 12.27 -21.08
N TYR A 260 -8.09 12.59 -21.18
CA TYR A 260 -8.96 12.19 -22.28
C TYR A 260 -9.51 13.44 -22.95
N ASP A 261 -9.32 13.57 -24.26
CA ASP A 261 -9.75 14.75 -25.01
C ASP A 261 -11.26 15.03 -24.82
N GLU A 262 -12.07 13.97 -24.69
CA GLU A 262 -13.50 14.02 -24.47
C GLU A 262 -13.92 14.67 -23.12
N TYR A 263 -13.03 14.78 -22.13
CA TYR A 263 -13.33 15.40 -20.83
C TYR A 263 -13.29 16.93 -20.88
N GLY A 264 -12.58 17.52 -21.86
CA GLY A 264 -12.47 18.97 -22.01
C GLY A 264 -11.85 19.68 -20.80
N THR A 265 -12.47 20.76 -20.34
CA THR A 265 -11.93 21.61 -19.26
C THR A 265 -12.57 21.28 -17.91
N TRP A 266 -11.74 21.06 -16.89
CA TRP A 266 -12.21 20.98 -15.51
C TRP A 266 -12.83 22.31 -15.05
N THR A 267 -14.03 22.24 -14.50
CA THR A 267 -14.78 23.41 -13.99
C THR A 267 -15.12 23.28 -12.50
N GLY A 268 -14.64 22.23 -11.85
CA GLY A 268 -14.86 21.97 -10.43
C GLY A 268 -13.88 22.71 -9.51
N GLY A 269 -13.92 22.36 -8.23
CA GLY A 269 -13.00 22.89 -7.21
C GLY A 269 -11.62 22.25 -7.24
N GLU A 270 -10.79 22.60 -6.25
CA GLU A 270 -9.47 22.00 -6.06
C GLU A 270 -9.60 20.49 -5.77
N PRO A 271 -8.95 19.60 -6.56
CA PRO A 271 -9.02 18.16 -6.34
C PRO A 271 -8.32 17.74 -5.05
N GLY A 272 -8.62 16.54 -4.56
CA GLY A 272 -8.05 15.99 -3.33
C GLY A 272 -6.60 15.54 -3.48
N GLY A 273 -6.27 14.81 -4.54
CA GLY A 273 -4.98 14.17 -4.74
C GLY A 273 -3.82 15.16 -4.81
N ILE A 274 -2.69 14.78 -4.23
CA ILE A 274 -1.58 15.71 -4.03
C ILE A 274 -0.90 16.10 -5.35
N ASN A 275 -1.03 15.29 -6.40
CA ASN A 275 -0.42 15.45 -7.71
C ASN A 275 -1.36 16.06 -8.77
N SER A 276 -2.51 16.59 -8.36
CA SER A 276 -3.40 17.37 -9.22
C SER A 276 -3.80 18.70 -8.55
N THR A 277 -3.94 19.76 -9.32
CA THR A 277 -4.33 21.09 -8.79
C THR A 277 -4.98 21.98 -9.85
N THR A 278 -5.85 22.89 -9.41
CA THR A 278 -6.36 24.03 -10.20
C THR A 278 -5.42 25.24 -10.17
N TYR A 279 -4.37 25.20 -9.34
CA TYR A 279 -3.47 26.32 -9.12
C TYR A 279 -2.35 26.42 -10.16
N THR A 280 -2.15 27.62 -10.68
CA THR A 280 -0.94 27.98 -11.45
C THR A 280 0.33 27.86 -10.59
N PRO A 281 1.54 27.80 -11.19
CA PRO A 281 2.79 27.77 -10.43
C PRO A 281 2.94 28.90 -9.40
N ALA A 282 2.47 30.10 -9.74
CA ALA A 282 2.50 31.26 -8.84
C ALA A 282 1.57 31.06 -7.63
N GLN A 283 0.35 30.56 -7.88
CA GLN A 283 -0.63 30.28 -6.83
C GLN A 283 -0.20 29.14 -5.90
N LEU A 284 0.45 28.09 -6.42
CA LEU A 284 1.03 27.03 -5.59
C LEU A 284 2.00 27.62 -4.53
N THR A 285 2.88 28.51 -4.97
CA THR A 285 3.86 29.18 -4.10
C THR A 285 3.18 30.13 -3.11
N GLU A 286 2.28 30.99 -3.59
CA GLU A 286 1.56 31.97 -2.77
C GLU A 286 0.74 31.30 -1.67
N LYS A 287 -0.01 30.25 -2.04
CA LYS A 287 -0.90 29.51 -1.13
C LYS A 287 -0.16 28.48 -0.28
N ARG A 288 1.11 28.18 -0.60
CA ARG A 288 1.87 27.07 0.00
C ARG A 288 1.09 25.76 -0.06
N ALA A 289 0.51 25.48 -1.23
CA ALA A 289 -0.37 24.35 -1.45
C ALA A 289 0.32 23.23 -2.24
N LYS A 290 -0.17 22.00 -2.08
CA LYS A 290 0.25 20.82 -2.84
C LYS A 290 1.79 20.67 -2.85
N TRP A 291 2.40 20.63 -4.03
CA TRP A 291 3.84 20.43 -4.21
C TRP A 291 4.68 21.72 -4.26
N TYR A 292 4.21 22.83 -3.69
CA TYR A 292 4.96 24.09 -3.73
C TYR A 292 6.42 23.98 -3.23
N ARG A 293 6.71 23.04 -2.31
CA ARG A 293 8.07 22.77 -1.80
C ARG A 293 9.00 22.11 -2.82
N TRP A 294 8.44 21.56 -3.88
CA TRP A 294 9.14 20.83 -4.92
C TRP A 294 9.32 21.65 -6.20
N LEU A 295 8.62 22.79 -6.36
CA LEU A 295 8.75 23.63 -7.56
C LEU A 295 10.22 23.97 -7.88
N GLY A 296 10.60 23.79 -9.14
CA GLY A 296 11.95 24.04 -9.64
C GLY A 296 12.98 22.95 -9.33
N GLN A 297 12.61 21.85 -8.67
CA GLN A 297 13.52 20.74 -8.43
C GLN A 297 13.60 19.82 -9.65
N THR A 298 14.79 19.31 -9.95
CA THR A 298 14.98 18.23 -10.93
C THR A 298 14.29 16.97 -10.43
N ASP A 299 13.46 16.37 -11.28
CA ASP A 299 12.60 15.25 -10.93
C ASP A 299 13.17 13.91 -11.47
N PRO A 300 13.12 12.80 -10.70
CA PRO A 300 13.53 11.48 -11.18
C PRO A 300 12.68 10.98 -12.36
N ALA A 301 11.41 11.38 -12.45
CA ALA A 301 10.55 11.08 -13.60
C ALA A 301 10.90 11.91 -14.85
N GLY A 302 11.91 12.78 -14.76
CA GLY A 302 12.42 13.61 -15.85
C GLY A 302 12.00 15.07 -15.75
N GLY A 303 12.87 15.94 -16.26
CA GLY A 303 12.63 17.39 -16.27
C GLY A 303 12.68 18.02 -14.87
N THR A 304 11.80 19.00 -14.65
CA THR A 304 11.75 19.82 -13.44
C THR A 304 10.32 19.88 -12.95
N VAL A 305 10.11 19.82 -11.64
CA VAL A 305 8.78 19.98 -11.05
C VAL A 305 8.24 21.40 -11.33
N GLY A 306 7.08 21.45 -11.97
CA GLY A 306 6.37 22.66 -12.38
C GLY A 306 4.87 22.51 -12.18
N ALA A 307 4.06 23.13 -13.04
CA ALA A 307 2.63 22.83 -13.14
C ALA A 307 2.31 22.70 -14.64
N TYR A 308 2.15 21.45 -15.08
CA TYR A 308 1.95 21.06 -16.47
C TYR A 308 0.45 20.83 -16.69
N GLU A 309 -0.14 21.52 -17.66
CA GLU A 309 -1.58 21.42 -17.90
C GLU A 309 -1.97 20.01 -18.36
N GLY A 310 -3.10 19.52 -17.84
CA GLY A 310 -3.61 18.17 -18.02
C GLY A 310 -3.36 17.27 -16.81
N SER A 311 -4.42 16.79 -16.16
CA SER A 311 -4.37 15.87 -15.02
C SER A 311 -5.78 15.34 -14.71
N ALA A 312 -5.87 14.22 -13.99
CA ALA A 312 -7.12 13.62 -13.51
C ALA A 312 -8.16 13.51 -14.62
N TYR A 313 -7.74 12.98 -15.77
CA TYR A 313 -8.55 12.79 -16.99
C TYR A 313 -8.86 14.07 -17.78
N TYR A 314 -8.72 15.27 -17.21
CA TYR A 314 -9.03 16.52 -17.90
C TYR A 314 -7.81 17.11 -18.62
N PRO A 315 -7.87 17.35 -19.94
CA PRO A 315 -6.77 17.98 -20.68
C PRO A 315 -6.53 19.45 -20.31
N LEU A 316 -7.54 20.16 -19.77
CA LEU A 316 -7.46 21.58 -19.45
C LEU A 316 -7.99 21.90 -18.05
N GLY A 317 -7.46 22.96 -17.43
CA GLY A 317 -7.95 23.49 -16.14
C GLY A 317 -7.43 22.77 -14.89
N LEU A 318 -6.71 21.66 -15.05
CA LEU A 318 -5.93 21.01 -14.00
C LEU A 318 -4.46 20.91 -14.40
N TYR A 319 -3.58 20.88 -13.41
CA TYR A 319 -2.15 20.74 -13.59
C TYR A 319 -1.60 19.54 -12.81
N ARG A 320 -0.61 18.86 -13.40
CA ARG A 320 0.23 17.83 -12.79
C ARG A 320 1.66 18.36 -12.54
N PRO A 321 2.47 17.73 -11.67
CA PRO A 321 3.76 18.29 -11.26
C PRO A 321 4.88 18.13 -12.29
N THR A 322 4.83 17.12 -13.16
CA THR A 322 5.86 16.83 -14.17
C THR A 322 5.25 16.53 -15.53
N ASP A 323 6.05 16.56 -16.60
CA ASP A 323 5.53 16.21 -17.93
C ASP A 323 5.06 14.75 -17.98
N SER A 324 5.81 13.84 -17.35
CA SER A 324 5.52 12.41 -17.27
C SER A 324 5.84 11.86 -15.87
N SER A 325 5.21 10.74 -15.52
CA SER A 325 5.43 9.91 -14.34
C SER A 325 4.72 8.57 -14.52
N ILE A 326 4.96 7.61 -13.63
CA ILE A 326 4.23 6.34 -13.62
C ILE A 326 2.71 6.53 -13.45
N MET A 327 2.26 7.63 -12.82
CA MET A 327 0.82 7.97 -12.71
C MET A 327 0.23 8.51 -14.02
N ARG A 328 1.05 8.69 -15.07
CA ARG A 328 0.62 9.16 -16.39
C ARG A 328 0.73 8.10 -17.46
N GLU A 329 1.84 7.37 -17.49
CA GLU A 329 2.13 6.38 -18.52
C GLU A 329 3.19 5.37 -18.04
N LEU A 330 3.09 4.12 -18.51
CA LEU A 330 3.97 3.04 -18.03
C LEU A 330 5.33 3.01 -18.72
N SER A 331 5.57 3.86 -19.73
CA SER A 331 6.91 4.06 -20.29
C SER A 331 7.85 4.81 -19.32
N ASN A 332 7.29 5.43 -18.28
CA ASN A 332 8.03 6.05 -17.20
C ASN A 332 7.79 5.28 -15.89
N THR A 333 8.85 4.67 -15.35
CA THR A 333 8.76 3.81 -14.16
C THR A 333 8.96 4.56 -12.85
N GLU A 334 8.97 5.89 -12.88
CA GLU A 334 9.27 6.73 -11.71
C GLU A 334 8.02 7.49 -11.26
N PHE A 335 7.76 7.50 -9.95
CA PHE A 335 6.90 8.53 -9.36
C PHE A 335 7.63 9.88 -9.38
N ASN A 336 6.90 10.94 -9.73
CA ASN A 336 7.40 12.30 -9.52
C ASN A 336 7.65 12.59 -8.03
N LEU A 337 8.44 13.62 -7.70
CA LEU A 337 8.83 13.93 -6.32
C LEU A 337 7.63 14.10 -5.37
N PRO A 338 6.56 14.83 -5.74
CA PRO A 338 5.35 14.90 -4.90
C PRO A 338 4.69 13.55 -4.69
N GLY A 339 4.57 12.75 -5.77
CA GLY A 339 4.02 11.40 -5.71
C GLY A 339 4.83 10.48 -4.82
N ARG A 340 6.16 10.52 -4.93
CA ARG A 340 7.10 9.76 -4.10
C ARG A 340 6.97 10.13 -2.62
N GLU A 341 6.88 11.43 -2.28
CA GLU A 341 6.64 11.86 -0.90
C GLU A 341 5.30 11.35 -0.37
N ALA A 342 4.26 11.36 -1.19
CA ALA A 342 2.93 10.86 -0.83
C ALA A 342 2.92 9.34 -0.59
N MET A 343 3.64 8.59 -1.41
CA MET A 343 3.86 7.16 -1.26
C MET A 343 4.59 6.85 0.05
N ILE A 344 5.66 7.59 0.36
CA ILE A 344 6.38 7.47 1.64
C ILE A 344 5.42 7.77 2.80
N ALA A 345 4.61 8.82 2.70
CA ALA A 345 3.57 9.10 3.70
C ALA A 345 2.60 7.92 3.85
N GLY A 346 2.20 7.28 2.75
CA GLY A 346 1.37 6.08 2.75
C GLY A 346 1.99 4.91 3.49
N PHE A 347 3.27 4.61 3.24
CA PHE A 347 3.98 3.55 3.97
C PHE A 347 4.01 3.81 5.47
N TYR A 348 4.25 5.06 5.89
CA TYR A 348 4.24 5.44 7.32
C TYR A 348 2.83 5.61 7.94
N ARG A 349 1.75 5.64 7.14
CA ARG A 349 0.38 5.52 7.67
C ARG A 349 0.10 4.11 8.18
N ALA A 350 0.65 3.11 7.51
CA ALA A 350 0.47 1.69 7.82
C ALA A 350 1.57 1.15 8.76
N GLY A 351 2.82 1.52 8.48
CA GLY A 351 3.99 0.88 9.05
C GLY A 351 4.72 1.72 10.10
N ASN A 352 5.33 1.04 11.07
CA ASN A 352 6.23 1.63 12.06
C ASN A 352 7.70 1.32 11.73
N ALA A 353 8.53 2.36 11.63
CA ALA A 353 9.97 2.27 11.47
C ALA A 353 10.72 1.93 12.77
N LEU A 354 10.05 1.79 13.91
CA LEU A 354 10.68 1.42 15.17
C LEU A 354 9.84 0.43 15.97
N SER A 355 10.46 -0.67 16.39
CA SER A 355 9.85 -1.69 17.24
C SER A 355 10.73 -2.04 18.44
N SER A 356 10.15 -2.68 19.46
CA SER A 356 10.89 -3.21 20.61
C SER A 356 10.21 -4.44 21.20
N ALA A 357 11.01 -5.42 21.62
CA ALA A 357 10.54 -6.55 22.42
C ALA A 357 10.32 -6.18 23.90
N VAL A 358 10.80 -5.01 24.35
CA VAL A 358 10.55 -4.53 25.71
C VAL A 358 9.25 -3.74 25.69
N ASP A 359 8.24 -4.28 26.35
CA ASP A 359 6.95 -3.61 26.50
C ASP A 359 7.09 -2.21 27.11
N THR A 360 6.43 -1.23 26.49
CA THR A 360 6.40 0.18 26.94
C THR A 360 5.39 0.40 28.06
N GLY A 361 4.43 -0.52 28.27
CA GLY A 361 3.45 -0.47 29.36
C GLY A 361 4.00 -0.80 30.74
N THR A 362 5.12 -1.54 30.80
CA THR A 362 5.72 -1.99 32.05
C THR A 362 6.93 -1.13 32.45
N ALA A 363 6.98 -0.70 33.71
CA ALA A 363 8.12 0.07 34.21
C ALA A 363 9.40 -0.78 34.26
N VAL A 364 10.51 -0.23 33.77
CA VAL A 364 11.82 -0.89 33.75
C VAL A 364 12.74 -0.38 34.87
N GLY A 365 13.66 -1.22 35.32
CA GLY A 365 14.72 -0.81 36.27
C GLY A 365 15.92 -0.17 35.55
N PRO A 366 16.80 0.57 36.26
CA PRO A 366 17.91 1.29 35.64
C PRO A 366 18.91 0.43 34.88
N GLY A 367 19.07 -0.84 35.30
CA GLY A 367 19.96 -1.81 34.65
C GLY A 367 19.30 -2.65 33.54
N ARG A 368 17.98 -2.53 33.34
CA ARG A 368 17.29 -3.31 32.31
C ARG A 368 17.75 -2.85 30.93
N ARG A 369 18.23 -3.79 30.13
CA ARG A 369 18.54 -3.55 28.72
C ARG A 369 17.24 -3.31 27.95
N ILE A 370 17.17 -2.17 27.28
CA ILE A 370 16.16 -1.83 26.29
C ILE A 370 16.82 -2.02 24.93
N ALA A 371 16.18 -2.81 24.07
CA ALA A 371 16.61 -3.01 22.69
C ALA A 371 15.49 -2.58 21.76
N VAL A 372 15.82 -1.80 20.73
CA VAL A 372 14.91 -1.36 19.69
C VAL A 372 15.42 -1.85 18.34
N LYS A 373 14.51 -2.18 17.44
CA LYS A 373 14.79 -2.59 16.08
C LYS A 373 14.17 -1.56 15.13
N PRO A 374 14.98 -0.70 14.50
CA PRO A 374 14.52 0.07 13.35
C PRO A 374 14.06 -0.86 12.23
N ALA A 375 13.09 -0.44 11.43
CA ALA A 375 12.76 -1.14 10.20
C ALA A 375 13.98 -1.15 9.27
N ASP A 376 14.14 -2.23 8.50
CA ASP A 376 15.24 -2.35 7.55
C ASP A 376 14.91 -1.55 6.29
N LEU A 377 15.29 -0.27 6.32
CA LEU A 377 15.02 0.68 5.24
C LEU A 377 16.34 1.12 4.59
N GLY A 378 16.33 1.25 3.27
CA GLY A 378 17.47 1.78 2.51
C GLY A 378 18.68 0.84 2.36
N THR A 379 18.60 -0.42 2.80
CA THR A 379 19.64 -1.43 2.51
C THR A 379 19.22 -2.32 1.34
N VAL A 380 19.80 -2.08 0.16
CA VAL A 380 19.70 -3.03 -0.95
C VAL A 380 20.82 -4.07 -0.76
N GLY A 381 20.44 -5.30 -0.46
CA GLY A 381 21.31 -6.47 -0.62
C GLY A 381 21.47 -7.33 0.62
N HIS A 382 20.38 -7.96 1.10
CA HIS A 382 20.53 -9.10 1.99
C HIS A 382 20.92 -10.35 1.16
N ARG A 383 22.23 -10.55 0.99
CA ARG A 383 22.80 -11.91 0.96
C ARG A 383 23.28 -12.22 2.38
N PRO A 384 22.87 -13.32 3.02
CA PRO A 384 23.06 -13.53 4.46
C PRO A 384 24.51 -13.74 4.94
N HIS A 385 25.55 -13.57 4.11
CA HIS A 385 26.91 -14.02 4.44
C HIS A 385 28.08 -13.07 4.14
N ARG A 386 27.91 -11.73 4.10
CA ARG A 386 29.08 -10.83 3.99
C ARG A 386 28.97 -9.55 4.84
N PRO A 387 30.02 -9.16 5.60
CA PRO A 387 30.00 -7.91 6.34
C PRO A 387 30.12 -6.69 5.41
N HIS A 388 29.35 -5.64 5.71
CA HIS A 388 29.32 -4.38 4.97
C HIS A 388 30.58 -3.53 5.16
N ARG A 389 30.99 -2.84 4.09
CA ARG A 389 31.86 -1.65 4.18
C ARG A 389 31.00 -0.43 4.57
N PRO A 390 31.46 0.46 5.46
CA PRO A 390 30.76 1.70 5.76
C PRO A 390 30.86 2.68 4.57
N GLY A 391 29.73 3.17 4.03
CA GLY A 391 29.74 4.33 3.12
C GLY A 391 28.80 4.37 1.91
N ALA A 392 27.90 3.40 1.69
CA ALA A 392 26.92 3.50 0.59
C ALA A 392 25.54 2.98 1.03
N ALA A 393 24.74 3.84 1.66
CA ALA A 393 23.29 3.63 1.65
C ALA A 393 22.80 3.95 0.24
N THR A 394 22.29 2.94 -0.48
CA THR A 394 21.89 3.06 -1.90
C THR A 394 20.40 3.35 -2.09
N GLY A 395 19.63 3.45 -1.00
CA GLY A 395 18.20 3.79 -1.02
C GLY A 395 17.87 5.20 -0.50
N LEU A 396 16.64 5.65 -0.73
CA LEU A 396 16.07 6.93 -0.31
C LEU A 396 15.97 7.07 1.22
N ALA A 397 15.53 6.04 1.93
CA ALA A 397 15.20 6.13 3.35
C ALA A 397 16.44 6.42 4.22
N ARG A 398 16.32 7.32 5.19
CA ARG A 398 17.43 7.66 6.10
C ARG A 398 16.96 7.74 7.55
N ILE A 399 16.90 6.61 8.24
CA ILE A 399 16.47 6.56 9.64
C ILE A 399 17.55 7.10 10.59
N ASP A 400 17.19 8.14 11.34
CA ASP A 400 17.98 8.70 12.45
C ASP A 400 17.38 8.26 13.79
N LEU A 401 18.10 7.38 14.50
CA LEU A 401 17.69 6.86 15.81
C LEU A 401 18.30 7.69 16.95
N ARG A 402 17.45 8.24 17.81
CA ARG A 402 17.81 9.08 18.95
C ARG A 402 17.26 8.54 20.26
N TRP A 403 17.93 8.90 21.35
CA TRP A 403 17.51 8.55 22.70
C TRP A 403 17.37 9.81 23.55
N TYR A 404 16.34 9.82 24.40
CA TYR A 404 16.04 10.91 25.31
C TYR A 404 15.82 10.37 26.72
N VAL A 405 16.18 11.17 27.73
CA VAL A 405 15.77 10.98 29.13
C VAL A 405 15.04 12.23 29.57
N ASP A 406 13.79 12.07 30.00
CA ASP A 406 12.91 13.18 30.44
C ASP A 406 12.85 14.32 29.41
N GLY A 407 12.79 13.96 28.12
CA GLY A 407 12.76 14.92 26.99
C GLY A 407 14.12 15.50 26.60
N VAL A 408 15.20 15.19 27.31
CA VAL A 408 16.56 15.67 26.98
C VAL A 408 17.32 14.62 26.18
N GLU A 409 17.76 15.01 24.98
CA GLU A 409 18.51 14.13 24.08
C GLU A 409 19.84 13.66 24.70
N LYS A 410 20.15 12.38 24.52
CA LYS A 410 21.44 11.77 24.83
C LYS A 410 22.23 11.57 23.55
N VAL A 411 22.90 12.63 23.10
CA VAL A 411 23.64 12.70 21.83
C VAL A 411 24.65 11.55 21.66
N PHE A 412 25.33 11.14 22.74
CA PHE A 412 26.29 10.03 22.72
C PHE A 412 25.65 8.64 22.45
N ALA A 413 24.32 8.56 22.52
CA ALA A 413 23.55 7.35 22.27
C ALA A 413 22.85 7.34 20.90
N ARG A 414 23.03 8.36 20.05
CA ARG A 414 22.54 8.36 18.67
C ARG A 414 22.97 7.08 17.94
N GLY A 415 22.06 6.49 17.18
CA GLY A 415 22.26 5.25 16.42
C GLY A 415 22.36 3.97 17.25
N ARG A 416 22.36 4.03 18.59
CA ARG A 416 22.42 2.81 19.42
C ARG A 416 21.08 2.08 19.39
N THR A 417 21.08 0.83 18.98
CA THR A 417 19.88 -0.03 19.00
C THR A 417 19.65 -0.68 20.37
N SER A 418 20.59 -0.55 21.32
CA SER A 418 20.42 -1.04 22.68
C SER A 418 21.10 -0.15 23.71
N VAL A 419 20.39 0.09 24.81
CA VAL A 419 20.83 0.93 25.94
C VAL A 419 20.33 0.33 27.26
N THR A 420 20.85 0.81 28.38
CA THR A 420 20.18 0.74 29.70
C THR A 420 19.84 2.15 30.16
N PRO A 421 18.77 2.38 30.93
CA PRO A 421 18.51 3.71 31.50
C PRO A 421 19.70 4.29 32.26
N ALA A 422 20.44 3.46 33.01
CA ALA A 422 21.66 3.88 33.69
C ALA A 422 22.75 4.36 32.71
N SER A 423 22.94 3.68 31.56
CA SER A 423 23.88 4.13 30.52
C SER A 423 23.48 5.45 29.87
N LEU A 424 22.20 5.83 29.94
CA LEU A 424 21.67 7.11 29.48
C LEU A 424 21.74 8.22 30.56
N GLY A 425 22.24 7.88 31.76
CA GLY A 425 22.39 8.81 32.87
C GLY A 425 21.23 8.84 33.86
N VAL A 426 20.29 7.89 33.80
CA VAL A 426 19.25 7.74 34.83
C VAL A 426 19.89 7.24 36.13
N ARG A 427 19.84 8.05 37.19
CA ARG A 427 20.41 7.73 38.51
C ARG A 427 19.38 7.03 39.39
N PRO A 428 19.78 6.17 40.34
CA PRO A 428 18.88 5.54 41.32
C PRO A 428 18.51 6.53 42.44
N ASP A 429 17.79 7.60 42.10
CA ASP A 429 17.47 8.72 42.99
C ASP A 429 16.06 8.63 43.64
N GLY A 430 15.35 7.52 43.41
CA GLY A 430 14.00 7.30 43.87
C GLY A 430 12.92 8.02 43.05
N ARG A 431 13.26 8.70 41.95
CA ARG A 431 12.31 9.38 41.06
C ARG A 431 11.88 8.47 39.91
N GLY A 432 10.77 8.83 39.28
CA GLY A 432 10.36 8.25 38.00
C GLY A 432 11.02 9.02 36.86
N HIS A 433 11.61 8.30 35.91
CA HIS A 433 12.15 8.88 34.68
C HIS A 433 11.45 8.30 33.46
N LYS A 434 11.53 9.00 32.33
CA LYS A 434 11.12 8.50 31.02
C LYS A 434 12.35 8.33 30.14
N VAL A 435 12.52 7.15 29.56
CA VAL A 435 13.49 6.90 28.50
C VAL A 435 12.70 6.77 27.20
N THR A 436 13.04 7.56 26.19
CA THR A 436 12.37 7.55 24.88
C THR A 436 13.38 7.23 23.80
N ALA A 437 13.06 6.26 22.95
CA ALA A 437 13.70 6.07 21.66
C ALA A 437 12.85 6.73 20.58
N GLU A 438 13.48 7.42 19.64
CA GLU A 438 12.83 8.11 18.53
C GLU A 438 13.55 7.73 17.23
N ALA A 439 12.81 7.26 16.23
CA ALA A 439 13.31 7.04 14.87
C ALA A 439 12.63 8.04 13.94
N VAL A 440 13.44 8.85 13.24
CA VAL A 440 12.95 9.83 12.27
C VAL A 440 13.53 9.49 10.92
N ASP A 441 12.70 9.30 9.90
CA ASP A 441 13.21 9.34 8.54
C ASP A 441 13.65 10.76 8.22
N ARG A 442 14.91 10.94 7.85
CA ARG A 442 15.54 12.22 7.45
C ARG A 442 15.88 12.26 5.97
N THR A 443 15.27 11.40 5.14
CA THR A 443 15.43 11.46 3.69
C THR A 443 15.08 12.84 3.14
N ASP A 444 15.77 13.29 2.08
CA ASP A 444 15.43 14.52 1.36
C ASP A 444 14.17 14.34 0.50
N ALA A 445 13.69 13.11 0.33
CA ALA A 445 12.42 12.77 -0.33
C ALA A 445 11.16 13.14 0.50
N ILE A 446 11.33 13.68 1.70
CA ILE A 446 10.25 14.23 2.53
C ILE A 446 10.56 15.72 2.80
N ARG A 447 9.73 16.63 2.30
CA ARG A 447 9.84 18.07 2.54
C ARG A 447 8.68 18.62 3.37
N ASP A 448 7.54 17.95 3.38
CA ASP A 448 6.40 18.33 4.19
C ASP A 448 6.63 17.97 5.66
N PRO A 449 6.59 18.94 6.59
CA PRO A 449 6.71 18.67 8.02
C PRO A 449 5.66 17.71 8.58
N ALA A 450 4.45 17.67 8.00
CA ALA A 450 3.41 16.73 8.40
C ALA A 450 3.77 15.30 8.01
N VAL A 451 4.35 15.10 6.81
CA VAL A 451 4.87 13.80 6.38
C VAL A 451 6.08 13.41 7.23
N ARG A 452 6.96 14.35 7.57
CA ARG A 452 8.09 14.10 8.49
C ARG A 452 7.62 13.67 9.88
N ALA A 453 6.57 14.31 10.40
CA ALA A 453 5.98 13.95 11.69
C ALA A 453 5.31 12.57 11.65
N LEU A 454 4.72 12.20 10.50
CA LEU A 454 4.20 10.85 10.27
C LEU A 454 5.31 9.80 10.21
N ALA A 455 6.44 10.13 9.55
CA ALA A 455 7.65 9.33 9.45
C ALA A 455 8.55 9.38 10.72
N THR A 456 7.95 9.73 11.87
CA THR A 456 8.62 9.77 13.17
C THR A 456 7.93 8.82 14.15
N ASP A 457 8.67 7.82 14.61
CA ASP A 457 8.20 6.84 15.60
C ASP A 457 8.89 7.01 16.94
N THR A 458 8.11 6.90 18.01
CA THR A 458 8.60 7.00 19.38
C THR A 458 8.14 5.83 20.22
N LEU A 459 9.06 5.30 21.03
CA LEU A 459 8.80 4.31 22.06
C LEU A 459 9.30 4.88 23.38
N THR A 460 8.44 4.90 24.40
CA THR A 460 8.77 5.48 25.72
C THR A 460 8.56 4.47 26.83
N TRP A 461 9.59 4.26 27.65
CA TRP A 461 9.54 3.42 28.85
C TRP A 461 9.58 4.28 30.10
N SER A 462 8.72 3.97 31.07
CA SER A 462 8.84 4.52 32.42
C SER A 462 9.94 3.76 33.18
N VAL A 463 10.82 4.47 33.87
CA VAL A 463 11.93 3.89 34.63
C VAL A 463 11.69 4.12 36.12
N ARG A 464 11.68 3.04 36.90
CA ARG A 464 11.68 3.11 38.37
C ARG A 464 13.11 3.09 38.87
N ALA A 465 13.63 4.27 39.20
CA ALA A 465 14.97 4.42 39.73
C ALA A 465 15.04 4.09 41.23
N THR A 466 14.85 2.82 41.59
CA THR A 466 14.89 2.38 43.00
C THR A 466 16.31 2.53 43.56
N GLY A 467 16.49 3.50 44.45
CA GLY A 467 17.71 3.71 45.25
C GLY A 467 17.40 4.66 46.42
N HIS A 468 18.13 4.52 47.52
CA HIS A 468 17.96 5.40 48.67
C HIS A 468 18.35 6.84 48.30
N ARG A 469 17.45 7.80 48.60
CA ARG A 469 17.82 9.23 48.63
C ARG A 469 19.00 9.37 49.59
N ARG A 470 20.18 9.67 49.05
CA ARG A 470 21.34 10.06 49.86
C ARG A 470 21.26 11.52 50.23
#